data_AF-A0A821JS15-F1
#
_entry.id   AF-A0A821JS15-F1
#
_cell.length_a   1.000
_cell.length_b   1.000
_cell.length_c   1.000
_cell.angle_alpha   90.00
_cell.angle_beta   90.00
_cell.angle_gamma   90.00
#
_symmetry.space_group_name_H-M   'P 1'
#
loop_
_entity.id
_entity.type
_entity.pdbx_description
1 polymer ?
#
loop_
_entity_poly.entity_id
_entity_poly.type
_entity_poly.pdbx_seq_one_letter_code
_entity_poly.pdbx_strand_id
1 'polypeptide(L)'
;MNPQAPAPTGAPLRASSPDFSSLSYEELEQLEVVLQKQALIENEQTRRLAGLRRTMVHLQQTIDNDQKRSRNFSLSTSNNSSPVQTNQPILTSSDIVECYICLSIIEIQTNNYNLSSPILCADCHRPVCRRCGNYTSPEFTLPHYPIHSENQSQASKWRCRMCIVRREVVRKSGTCLNKEK
;
A
#
# COMPACT_ATOMS: atom_id res chain seq x y z
N MET A 1 -21.57 1.61 -64.82
CA MET A 1 -20.74 0.79 -63.92
C MET A 1 -19.46 1.55 -63.68
N ASN A 2 -19.22 2.01 -62.44
CA ASN A 2 -18.00 2.71 -62.04
C ASN A 2 -17.62 2.20 -60.64
N PRO A 3 -16.35 1.82 -60.37
CA PRO A 3 -15.98 1.18 -59.13
C PRO A 3 -15.86 2.18 -57.97
N GLN A 4 -16.36 1.72 -56.83
CA GLN A 4 -16.41 2.37 -55.53
C GLN A 4 -15.01 2.37 -54.90
N ALA A 5 -14.49 3.54 -54.52
CA ALA A 5 -13.24 3.64 -53.77
C ALA A 5 -13.44 3.14 -52.32
N PRO A 6 -12.48 2.38 -51.74
CA PRO A 6 -12.63 1.86 -50.39
C PRO A 6 -12.46 2.96 -49.34
N ALA A 7 -13.27 2.89 -48.29
CA ALA A 7 -13.22 3.75 -47.12
C ALA A 7 -11.85 3.68 -46.42
N PRO A 8 -11.36 4.79 -45.82
CA PRO A 8 -10.12 4.76 -45.08
C PRO A 8 -10.31 3.97 -43.79
N THR A 9 -9.59 2.85 -43.71
CA THR A 9 -9.32 2.07 -42.50
C THR A 9 -8.92 2.97 -41.35
N GLY A 10 -9.64 2.87 -40.24
CA GLY A 10 -9.37 3.58 -38.98
C GLY A 10 -8.00 3.22 -38.43
N ALA A 11 -7.02 4.09 -38.67
CA ALA A 11 -5.82 4.17 -37.87
C ALA A 11 -6.16 4.95 -36.57
N PRO A 12 -5.65 4.54 -35.40
CA PRO A 12 -5.83 5.30 -34.18
C PRO A 12 -5.17 6.68 -34.38
N LEU A 13 -5.96 7.74 -34.15
CA LEU A 13 -5.52 9.13 -34.17
C LEU A 13 -4.30 9.28 -33.26
N ARG A 14 -3.09 9.25 -33.85
CA ARG A 14 -1.88 9.74 -33.19
C ARG A 14 -2.16 11.21 -32.89
N ALA A 15 -2.13 11.58 -31.61
CA ALA A 15 -2.16 12.98 -31.22
C ALA A 15 -1.08 13.73 -32.02
N SER A 16 -1.50 14.71 -32.80
CA SER A 16 -0.61 15.55 -33.60
C SER A 16 0.41 16.20 -32.66
N SER A 17 1.69 16.21 -33.04
CA SER A 17 2.70 16.96 -32.29
C SER A 17 2.29 18.43 -32.22
N PRO A 18 2.44 19.09 -31.06
CA PRO A 18 2.15 20.52 -30.95
C PRO A 18 3.05 21.32 -31.89
N ASP A 19 2.45 22.25 -32.63
CA ASP A 19 3.15 23.19 -33.50
C ASP A 19 3.52 24.45 -32.69
N PHE A 20 4.80 24.81 -32.69
CA PHE A 20 5.35 25.97 -31.99
C PHE A 20 5.81 27.09 -32.95
N SER A 21 5.55 26.95 -34.26
CA SER A 21 6.06 27.88 -35.29
C SER A 21 5.54 29.31 -35.16
N SER A 22 4.46 29.53 -34.40
CA SER A 22 3.88 30.85 -34.17
C SER A 22 4.51 31.62 -32.99
N LEU A 23 5.39 30.99 -32.20
CA LEU A 23 6.00 31.62 -31.04
C LEU A 23 7.20 32.48 -31.46
N SER A 24 7.31 33.66 -30.85
CA SER A 24 8.51 34.48 -30.95
C SER A 24 9.70 33.82 -30.23
N TYR A 25 10.90 34.32 -30.52
CA TYR A 25 12.12 33.83 -29.87
C TYR A 25 12.08 33.96 -28.34
N GLU A 26 11.59 35.09 -27.82
CA GLU A 26 11.46 35.34 -26.37
C GLU A 26 10.45 34.39 -25.72
N GLU A 27 9.33 34.09 -26.39
CA GLU A 27 8.33 33.14 -25.90
C GLU A 27 8.86 31.69 -25.92
N LEU A 28 9.69 31.34 -26.91
CA LEU A 28 10.35 30.04 -26.97
C LEU A 28 11.36 29.86 -25.82
N GLU A 29 12.13 30.89 -25.48
CA GLU A 29 13.06 30.86 -24.35
C GLU A 29 12.31 30.67 -23.01
N GLN A 30 11.19 31.38 -22.83
CA GLN A 30 10.34 31.20 -21.65
C GLN A 30 9.74 29.79 -21.58
N LEU A 31 9.29 29.26 -22.72
CA LEU A 31 8.76 27.90 -22.81
C LEU A 31 9.84 26.87 -22.44
N GLU A 32 11.07 27.04 -22.90
CA GLU A 32 12.19 26.16 -22.53
C GLU A 32 12.41 26.15 -21.01
N VAL A 33 12.40 27.31 -20.35
CA VAL A 33 12.52 27.40 -18.89
C VAL A 33 11.39 26.64 -18.17
N VAL A 34 10.16 26.74 -18.68
CA VAL A 34 9.01 25.99 -18.13
C VAL A 34 9.20 24.49 -18.31
N LEU A 35 9.62 24.04 -19.49
CA LEU A 35 9.87 22.63 -19.79
C LEU A 35 11.00 22.06 -18.91
N GLN A 36 12.08 22.81 -18.71
CA GLN A 36 13.16 22.42 -17.80
C GLN A 36 12.67 22.28 -16.36
N LYS A 37 11.86 23.24 -15.87
CA LYS A 37 11.25 23.14 -14.53
C LYS A 37 10.33 21.94 -14.41
N GLN A 38 9.53 21.65 -15.44
CA GLN A 38 8.66 20.49 -15.48
C GLN A 38 9.47 19.19 -15.38
N ALA A 39 10.56 19.07 -16.15
CA ALA A 39 11.45 17.91 -16.08
C ALA A 39 12.08 17.72 -14.69
N LEU A 40 12.44 18.80 -13.99
CA LEU A 40 12.94 18.74 -12.61
C LEU A 40 11.87 18.25 -11.63
N ILE A 41 10.63 18.73 -11.78
CA ILE A 41 9.50 18.28 -10.97
C ILE A 41 9.24 16.79 -11.19
N GLU A 42 9.22 16.34 -12.45
CA GLU A 42 9.02 14.93 -12.80
C GLU A 42 10.12 14.02 -12.25
N ASN A 43 11.38 14.45 -12.33
CA ASN A 43 12.50 13.75 -11.72
C ASN A 43 12.33 13.62 -10.20
N GLU A 44 11.88 14.68 -9.52
CA GLU A 44 11.63 14.65 -8.09
C GLU A 44 10.47 13.73 -7.72
N GLN A 45 9.36 13.75 -8.45
CA GLN A 45 8.24 12.84 -8.23
C GLN A 45 8.66 11.38 -8.45
N THR A 46 9.46 11.12 -9.50
CA THR A 46 10.02 9.80 -9.78
C THR A 46 10.90 9.33 -8.61
N ARG A 47 11.75 10.20 -8.08
CA ARG A 47 12.60 9.91 -6.91
C ARG A 47 11.77 9.60 -5.65
N ARG A 48 10.74 10.39 -5.38
CA ARG A 48 9.81 10.16 -4.25
C ARG A 48 9.09 8.83 -4.37
N LEU A 49 8.56 8.50 -5.55
CA LEU A 49 7.88 7.23 -5.80
C LEU A 49 8.83 6.04 -5.69
N ALA A 50 10.07 6.18 -6.20
CA ALA A 50 11.12 5.17 -6.03
C ALA A 50 11.47 4.96 -4.54
N GLY A 51 11.50 6.02 -3.73
CA GLY A 51 11.64 5.95 -2.28
C GLY A 51 10.55 5.08 -1.63
N LEU A 52 9.28 5.36 -1.94
CA LEU A 52 8.14 4.58 -1.43
C LEU A 52 8.22 3.10 -1.84
N ARG A 53 8.57 2.81 -3.10
CA ARG A 53 8.77 1.43 -3.59
C ARG A 53 9.88 0.71 -2.84
N ARG A 54 11.01 1.37 -2.58
CA ARG A 54 12.10 0.79 -1.76
C ARG A 54 11.65 0.50 -0.34
N THR A 55 10.92 1.41 0.31
CA THR A 55 10.36 1.17 1.65
C THR A 55 9.42 -0.04 1.66
N MET A 56 8.56 -0.17 0.65
CA MET A 56 7.66 -1.32 0.51
C MET A 56 8.44 -2.64 0.39
N VAL A 57 9.46 -2.69 -0.48
CA VAL A 57 10.31 -3.88 -0.67
C VAL A 57 11.05 -4.22 0.62
N HIS A 58 11.65 -3.23 1.27
CA HIS A 58 12.39 -3.44 2.52
C HIS A 58 11.47 -4.00 3.62
N LEU A 59 10.29 -3.41 3.82
CA LEU A 59 9.32 -3.92 4.79
C LEU A 59 8.91 -5.37 4.46
N GLN A 60 8.80 -5.73 3.18
CA GLN A 60 8.40 -7.08 2.79
C GLN A 60 9.51 -8.07 3.13
N GLN A 61 10.76 -7.72 2.80
CA GLN A 61 11.93 -8.53 3.13
C GLN A 61 12.10 -8.71 4.64
N THR A 62 11.88 -7.67 5.45
CA THR A 62 11.93 -7.78 6.91
C THR A 62 10.90 -8.78 7.42
N ILE A 63 9.65 -8.66 6.96
CA ILE A 63 8.56 -9.57 7.33
C ILE A 63 8.90 -11.01 6.95
N ASP A 64 9.41 -11.24 5.74
CA ASP A 64 9.73 -12.58 5.25
C ASP A 64 10.91 -13.21 6.02
N ASN A 65 11.94 -12.43 6.34
CA ASN A 65 13.09 -12.87 7.13
C ASN A 65 12.69 -13.24 8.57
N ASP A 66 11.88 -12.40 9.21
CA ASP A 66 11.43 -12.64 10.58
C ASP A 66 10.54 -13.90 10.64
N GLN A 67 9.64 -14.08 9.66
CA GLN A 67 8.82 -15.29 9.57
C GLN A 67 9.67 -16.55 9.33
N LYS A 68 10.68 -16.47 8.47
CA LYS A 68 11.62 -17.59 8.25
C LYS A 68 12.38 -17.94 9.53
N ARG A 69 12.84 -16.94 10.27
CA ARG A 69 13.54 -17.12 11.55
C ARG A 69 12.64 -17.80 12.59
N SER A 70 11.39 -17.35 12.73
CA SER A 70 10.41 -17.96 13.64
C SER A 70 10.17 -19.44 13.31
N ARG A 71 9.93 -19.77 12.03
CA ARG A 71 9.75 -21.17 11.60
C ARG A 71 10.97 -22.06 11.92
N ASN A 72 12.18 -21.55 11.69
CA ASN A 72 13.39 -22.31 11.98
C ASN A 72 13.56 -22.58 13.48
N PHE A 73 13.19 -21.62 14.34
CA PHE A 73 13.23 -21.78 15.79
C PHE A 73 12.20 -22.82 16.28
N SER A 74 10.99 -22.82 15.70
CA SER A 74 9.97 -23.82 16.00
C SER A 74 10.40 -25.25 15.61
N LEU A 75 11.11 -25.43 14.48
CA LEU A 75 11.63 -26.74 14.09
C LEU A 75 12.74 -27.26 15.02
N SER A 76 13.65 -26.39 15.48
CA SER A 76 14.77 -26.81 16.36
C SER A 76 14.36 -27.15 17.79
N THR A 77 13.14 -26.78 18.21
CA THR A 77 12.64 -27.08 19.57
C THR A 77 11.95 -28.45 19.66
N SER A 78 11.74 -29.15 18.53
CA SER A 78 11.04 -30.46 18.50
C SER A 78 11.91 -31.70 18.78
N ASN A 79 13.24 -31.55 18.95
CA ASN A 79 14.18 -32.68 18.99
C ASN A 79 14.86 -32.97 20.34
N ASN A 80 14.39 -32.43 21.47
CA ASN A 80 14.93 -32.78 22.79
C ASN A 80 13.82 -33.08 23.80
N SER A 81 13.34 -34.31 23.80
CA SER A 81 12.51 -34.87 24.87
C SER A 81 13.40 -35.56 25.92
N SER A 82 13.73 -34.84 26.99
CA SER A 82 14.10 -35.41 28.30
C SER A 82 13.31 -34.68 29.38
N PRO A 83 12.67 -35.39 30.33
CA PRO A 83 11.72 -34.77 31.25
C PRO A 83 12.49 -34.17 32.42
N VAL A 84 12.72 -32.86 32.39
CA VAL A 84 13.03 -32.09 33.60
C VAL A 84 11.75 -31.36 33.99
N GLN A 85 11.16 -31.81 35.10
CA GLN A 85 10.02 -31.16 35.74
C GLN A 85 10.44 -29.76 36.20
N THR A 86 10.18 -28.77 35.36
CA THR A 86 10.15 -27.38 35.76
C THR A 86 8.69 -26.94 35.72
N ASN A 87 8.14 -26.59 36.88
CA ASN A 87 6.82 -25.97 37.03
C ASN A 87 6.81 -24.58 36.37
N GLN A 88 6.79 -24.54 35.03
CA GLN A 88 6.35 -23.37 34.30
C GLN A 88 4.89 -23.58 33.89
N PRO A 89 4.03 -22.56 33.99
CA PRO A 89 2.68 -22.66 33.46
C PRO A 89 2.80 -22.97 31.97
N ILE A 90 2.36 -24.18 31.61
CA ILE A 90 2.27 -24.67 30.24
C ILE A 90 1.24 -23.78 29.54
N LEU A 91 1.70 -22.76 28.81
CA LEU A 91 0.89 -22.06 27.82
C LEU A 91 0.66 -23.05 26.67
N THR A 92 -0.46 -23.74 26.73
CA THR A 92 -0.95 -24.57 25.63
C THR A 92 -1.13 -23.71 24.39
N SER A 93 -0.74 -24.27 23.25
CA SER A 93 -0.38 -23.61 21.99
C SER A 93 -1.54 -23.00 21.17
N SER A 94 -2.46 -22.25 21.78
CA SER A 94 -3.64 -21.70 21.09
C SER A 94 -3.86 -20.19 21.21
N ASP A 95 -3.24 -19.49 22.16
CA ASP A 95 -3.66 -18.12 22.52
C ASP A 95 -2.61 -17.00 22.37
N ILE A 96 -1.41 -17.31 21.86
CA ILE A 96 -0.37 -16.30 21.62
C ILE A 96 -0.61 -15.66 20.25
N VAL A 97 -1.17 -14.46 20.22
CA VAL A 97 -1.30 -13.67 19.00
C VAL A 97 -0.03 -12.86 18.78
N GLU A 98 0.64 -13.04 17.64
CA GLU A 98 1.83 -12.30 17.28
C GLU A 98 1.53 -11.19 16.27
N CYS A 99 2.29 -10.10 16.34
CA CYS A 99 2.26 -9.07 15.32
C CYS A 99 2.80 -9.60 13.99
N TYR A 100 2.02 -9.50 12.91
CA TYR A 100 2.44 -9.93 11.57
C TYR A 100 3.73 -9.25 11.06
N ILE A 101 4.02 -8.03 11.51
CA ILE A 101 5.16 -7.26 11.01
C ILE A 101 6.44 -7.55 11.78
N CYS A 102 6.39 -7.54 13.11
CA CYS A 102 7.59 -7.62 13.95
C CYS A 102 7.61 -8.86 14.88
N LEU A 103 6.63 -9.76 14.73
CA LEU A 103 6.45 -10.98 15.52
C LEU A 103 6.43 -10.79 17.04
N SER A 104 6.25 -9.55 17.51
CA SER A 104 6.11 -9.29 18.94
C SER A 104 4.78 -9.87 19.42
N ILE A 105 4.82 -10.56 20.56
CA ILE A 105 3.62 -11.05 21.25
C ILE A 105 2.67 -9.87 21.52
N ILE A 106 1.39 -10.07 21.21
CA ILE A 106 0.29 -9.16 21.50
C ILE A 106 -0.46 -9.75 22.68
N GLU A 107 -0.32 -9.11 23.85
CA GLU A 107 -1.04 -9.50 25.05
C GLU A 107 -2.54 -9.23 24.85
N ILE A 108 -3.34 -10.29 24.89
CA ILE A 108 -4.80 -10.23 24.93
C ILE A 108 -5.18 -10.19 26.40
N GLN A 109 -5.73 -9.06 26.88
CA GLN A 109 -6.23 -8.99 28.24
C GLN A 109 -7.55 -9.74 28.33
N THR A 110 -7.54 -10.89 29.00
CA THR A 110 -8.72 -11.69 29.35
C THR A 110 -9.11 -11.41 30.80
N ASN A 111 -9.63 -10.21 31.10
CA ASN A 111 -10.36 -10.00 32.35
C ASN A 111 -11.85 -10.27 32.09
N ASN A 112 -12.49 -11.04 32.98
CA ASN A 112 -13.78 -11.75 32.87
C ASN A 112 -15.02 -10.98 32.34
N TYR A 113 -14.92 -9.72 31.92
CA TYR A 113 -16.03 -8.95 31.37
C TYR A 113 -15.70 -8.12 30.11
N ASN A 114 -14.46 -8.11 29.61
CA ASN A 114 -14.10 -7.43 28.35
C ASN A 114 -12.87 -8.09 27.71
N LEU A 115 -13.08 -8.97 26.72
CA LEU A 115 -12.01 -9.50 25.88
C LEU A 115 -11.51 -8.40 24.93
N SER A 116 -10.30 -7.89 25.16
CA SER A 116 -9.67 -6.97 24.21
C SER A 116 -9.21 -7.76 22.98
N SER A 117 -9.99 -7.74 21.90
CA SER A 117 -9.63 -8.43 20.65
C SER A 117 -8.32 -7.87 20.05
N PRO A 118 -7.50 -8.71 19.41
CA PRO A 118 -6.29 -8.25 18.75
C PRO A 118 -6.63 -7.27 17.62
N ILE A 119 -5.81 -6.25 17.46
CA ILE A 119 -6.02 -5.23 16.43
C ILE A 119 -5.68 -5.83 15.05
N LEU A 120 -6.67 -5.90 14.16
CA LEU A 120 -6.52 -6.41 12.80
C LEU A 120 -6.35 -5.28 11.78
N CYS A 121 -5.47 -5.50 10.80
CA CYS A 121 -5.35 -4.60 9.65
C CYS A 121 -6.59 -4.70 8.76
N ALA A 122 -7.23 -3.56 8.43
CA ALA A 122 -8.42 -3.53 7.60
C ALA A 122 -8.21 -3.87 6.10
N ASP A 123 -6.96 -4.05 5.65
CA ASP A 123 -6.68 -4.51 4.27
C ASP A 123 -6.32 -6.00 4.23
N CYS A 124 -5.34 -6.41 5.03
CA CYS A 124 -4.82 -7.78 4.99
C CYS A 124 -5.39 -8.70 6.07
N HIS A 125 -6.22 -8.18 6.98
CA HIS A 125 -6.85 -8.89 8.10
C HIS A 125 -5.88 -9.61 9.05
N ARG A 126 -4.58 -9.29 8.98
CA ARG A 126 -3.56 -9.85 9.87
C ARG A 126 -3.46 -9.07 11.19
N PRO A 127 -3.12 -9.73 12.31
CA PRO A 127 -2.90 -9.06 13.60
C PRO A 127 -1.67 -8.16 13.57
N VAL A 128 -1.76 -6.98 14.20
CA VAL A 128 -0.69 -5.98 14.19
C VAL A 128 -0.61 -5.29 15.55
N CYS A 129 0.61 -5.14 16.09
CA CYS A 129 0.81 -4.36 17.30
C CYS A 129 0.66 -2.85 17.03
N ARG A 130 0.45 -2.06 18.09
CA ARG A 130 0.27 -0.61 18.00
C ARG A 130 1.46 0.13 17.37
N ARG A 131 2.67 -0.46 17.41
CA ARG A 131 3.89 0.11 16.78
C ARG A 131 3.95 -0.11 15.28
N CYS A 132 3.34 -1.19 14.79
CA CYS A 132 3.44 -1.62 13.40
C CYS A 132 2.20 -1.26 12.56
N GLY A 133 1.17 -0.71 13.19
CA GLY A 133 0.00 -0.19 12.51
C GLY A 133 -0.33 1.23 12.96
N ASN A 134 -1.24 1.85 12.24
CA ASN A 134 -1.75 3.18 12.58
C ASN A 134 -3.24 3.26 12.26
N TYR A 135 -3.94 4.16 12.95
CA TYR A 135 -5.33 4.47 12.66
C TYR A 135 -5.37 5.41 11.45
N THR A 136 -6.05 4.98 10.39
CA THR A 136 -6.22 5.77 9.16
C THR A 136 -7.66 6.27 9.10
N SER A 137 -7.85 7.57 9.25
CA SER A 137 -9.10 8.24 8.90
C SER A 137 -9.19 8.33 7.37
N PRO A 138 -10.39 8.29 6.77
CA PRO A 138 -10.56 8.81 5.43
C PRO A 138 -10.03 10.26 5.39
N GLU A 139 -9.24 10.57 4.38
CA GLU A 139 -8.88 11.96 4.07
C GLU A 139 -10.16 12.65 3.61
N PHE A 140 -10.66 13.61 4.40
CA PHE A 140 -11.77 14.47 3.99
C PHE A 140 -11.39 15.20 2.71
N THR A 141 -11.87 14.72 1.57
CA THR A 141 -11.77 15.40 0.29
C THR A 141 -12.94 16.38 0.17
N LEU A 142 -12.84 17.50 0.91
CA LEU A 142 -13.56 18.79 0.79
C LEU A 142 -15.12 18.80 0.74
N PRO A 143 -15.77 19.96 1.02
CA PRO A 143 -17.22 20.04 1.19
C PRO A 143 -17.97 20.12 -0.15
N HIS A 144 -19.21 19.62 -0.10
CA HIS A 144 -20.33 19.83 -1.03
C HIS A 144 -20.31 19.14 -2.39
N TYR A 145 -20.96 17.96 -2.47
CA TYR A 145 -22.22 17.79 -3.22
C TYR A 145 -23.06 16.69 -2.54
N PRO A 146 -24.37 16.89 -2.28
CA PRO A 146 -25.22 15.87 -1.68
C PRO A 146 -25.73 14.98 -2.81
N ILE A 147 -24.95 13.98 -3.21
CA ILE A 147 -25.45 12.90 -4.05
C ILE A 147 -25.42 11.63 -3.22
N HIS A 148 -26.58 11.33 -2.64
CA HIS A 148 -27.03 10.02 -2.16
C HIS A 148 -25.94 9.00 -1.85
N SER A 149 -25.60 8.88 -0.56
CA SER A 149 -24.91 7.69 -0.04
C SER A 149 -25.34 7.48 1.41
N GLU A 150 -26.57 6.99 1.58
CA GLU A 150 -26.97 6.36 2.83
C GLU A 150 -25.96 5.24 3.15
N ASN A 151 -25.40 5.27 4.36
CA ASN A 151 -24.68 4.17 5.02
C ASN A 151 -23.25 3.81 4.59
N GLN A 152 -22.41 4.74 4.12
CA GLN A 152 -20.96 4.57 4.33
C GLN A 152 -20.54 5.30 5.60
N SER A 153 -20.57 4.58 6.74
CA SER A 153 -19.81 5.02 7.90
C SER A 153 -18.33 5.02 7.48
N GLN A 154 -17.83 6.22 7.19
CA GLN A 154 -16.43 6.51 6.97
C GLN A 154 -15.68 6.41 8.32
N ALA A 155 -15.81 5.26 8.98
CA ALA A 155 -15.16 4.96 10.22
C ALA A 155 -13.67 4.80 9.95
N SER A 156 -12.86 5.48 10.76
CA SER A 156 -11.43 5.31 10.78
C SER A 156 -11.07 3.82 10.96
N LYS A 157 -10.09 3.35 10.19
CA LYS A 157 -9.70 1.94 10.14
C LYS A 157 -8.24 1.78 10.54
N TRP A 158 -7.95 0.76 11.35
CA TRP A 158 -6.58 0.40 11.67
C TRP A 158 -5.91 -0.31 10.49
N ARG A 159 -4.69 0.10 10.14
CA ARG A 159 -3.93 -0.50 9.01
C ARG A 159 -2.50 -0.75 9.40
N CYS A 160 -1.94 -1.84 8.91
CA CYS A 160 -0.53 -2.15 9.09
C CYS A 160 0.33 -1.23 8.21
N ARG A 161 1.57 -0.95 8.64
CA ARG A 161 2.50 -0.07 7.92
C ARG A 161 2.74 -0.52 6.47
N MET A 162 2.79 -1.83 6.23
CA MET A 162 2.91 -2.37 4.87
C MET A 162 1.72 -1.98 3.97
N CYS A 163 0.49 -2.17 4.45
CA CYS A 163 -0.71 -1.84 3.69
C CYS A 163 -0.85 -0.33 3.47
N ILE A 164 -0.46 0.49 4.46
CA ILE A 164 -0.40 1.95 4.31
C ILE A 164 0.55 2.33 3.18
N VAL A 165 1.77 1.80 3.17
CA VAL A 165 2.76 2.10 2.12
C VAL A 165 2.28 1.60 0.75
N ARG A 166 1.68 0.41 0.66
CA ARG A 166 1.12 -0.12 -0.59
C ARG A 166 0.03 0.79 -1.16
N ARG A 167 -0.91 1.24 -0.33
CA ARG A 167 -1.94 2.21 -0.72
C ARG A 167 -1.31 3.51 -1.24
N GLU A 168 -0.29 4.00 -0.55
CA GLU A 168 0.39 5.23 -0.93
C GLU A 168 1.14 5.09 -2.26
N VAL A 169 1.79 3.95 -2.51
CA VAL A 169 2.44 3.64 -3.80
C VAL A 169 1.41 3.67 -4.92
N VAL A 170 0.29 2.95 -4.78
CA VAL A 170 -0.77 2.88 -5.81
C VAL A 170 -1.38 4.25 -6.06
N ARG A 171 -1.65 5.01 -4.99
CA ARG A 171 -2.24 6.35 -5.08
C ARG A 171 -1.31 7.34 -5.77
N LYS A 172 -0.01 7.35 -5.43
CA LYS A 172 0.97 8.30 -6.00
C LYS A 172 1.55 7.88 -7.35
N SER A 173 1.42 6.61 -7.74
CA SER A 173 1.89 6.18 -9.06
C SER A 173 0.99 6.64 -10.21
N GLY A 174 -0.21 7.15 -9.92
CA GLY A 174 -1.17 7.55 -10.96
C GLY A 174 -1.69 6.39 -11.81
N THR A 175 -1.36 5.14 -11.45
CA THR A 175 -1.88 3.94 -12.10
C THR A 175 -3.33 3.74 -11.68
N CYS A 176 -4.26 4.15 -12.53
CA CYS A 176 -5.64 3.70 -12.44
C CYS A 176 -5.66 2.17 -12.55
N LEU A 177 -6.10 1.49 -11.49
CA LEU A 177 -6.46 0.08 -11.61
C LEU A 177 -7.72 0.03 -12.49
N ASN A 178 -7.53 -0.11 -13.79
CA ASN A 178 -8.64 -0.36 -14.70
C ASN A 178 -9.36 -1.61 -14.18
N LYS A 179 -10.62 -1.46 -13.77
CA LYS A 179 -11.49 -2.60 -13.54
C LYS A 179 -11.72 -3.24 -14.90
N GLU A 180 -10.94 -4.26 -15.23
CA GLU A 180 -11.35 -5.20 -16.27
C GLU A 180 -12.74 -5.70 -15.86
N LYS A 181 -13.72 -5.42 -16.72
CA LYS A 181 -15.11 -5.84 -16.59
C LYS A 181 -15.27 -7.22 -17.22
#